data_AF-H6LCD6-F1
#
_entry.id   AF-H6LCD6-F1
#
_cell.length_a   1.000
_cell.length_b   1.000
_cell.length_c   1.000
_cell.angle_alpha   90.00
_cell.angle_beta   90.00
_cell.angle_gamma   90.00
#
_symmetry.space_group_name_H-M   'P 1'
#
loop_
_entity.id
_entity.type
_entity.pdbx_description
1 polymer ?
#
loop_
_entity_poly.entity_id
_entity_poly.type
_entity_poly.pdbx_seq_one_letter_code
_entity_poly.pdbx_strand_id
1 'polypeptide(L)'
;MNMNEFIKDGFELEKKKELTKAIALCCLDINSIGDKRNREAGKLCVFFHLSGHIGTIEVYMFENGWDRNCENDMTIRLDNYSALSEFEDCLNFLEALLIDQIMKDEEGKELCVELDQAVGA
;
A
#
# COMPACT_ATOMS: atom_id res chain seq x y z
N MET A 1 7.22 -4.52 36.10
CA MET A 1 7.32 -3.59 34.96
C MET A 1 7.99 -2.32 35.46
N ASN A 2 9.19 -2.05 34.96
CA ASN A 2 10.03 -0.91 35.34
C ASN A 2 9.54 0.35 34.59
N MET A 3 9.67 1.54 35.18
CA MET A 3 9.32 2.83 34.56
C MET A 3 9.99 3.04 33.19
N ASN A 4 11.19 2.49 33.00
CA ASN A 4 11.88 2.50 31.70
C ASN A 4 11.21 1.63 30.63
N GLU A 5 10.57 0.52 31.01
CA GLU A 5 9.83 -0.34 30.09
C GLU A 5 8.54 0.35 29.64
N PHE A 6 7.81 1.00 30.55
CA PHE A 6 6.61 1.76 30.20
C PHE A 6 6.87 2.89 29.19
N ILE A 7 7.98 3.63 29.35
CA ILE A 7 8.34 4.70 28.43
C ILE A 7 8.70 4.14 27.05
N LYS A 8 9.41 3.00 27.01
CA LYS A 8 9.78 2.33 25.76
C LYS A 8 8.54 1.81 25.02
N ASP A 9 7.64 1.15 25.73
CA ASP A 9 6.39 0.63 25.17
C ASP A 9 5.51 1.76 24.61
N GLY A 10 5.45 2.90 25.31
CA GLY A 10 4.73 4.09 24.85
C GLY A 10 5.32 4.68 23.57
N PHE A 11 6.65 4.74 23.46
CA PHE A 11 7.35 5.21 22.27
C PHE A 11 7.14 4.27 21.07
N GLU A 12 7.28 2.97 21.26
CA GLU A 12 7.05 1.98 20.20
C GLU A 12 5.61 2.03 19.70
N LEU A 13 4.63 2.16 20.60
CA LEU A 13 3.23 2.30 20.22
C LEU A 13 2.98 3.54 19.36
N GLU A 14 3.55 4.70 19.73
CA GLU A 14 3.36 5.92 18.93
C GLU A 14 4.00 5.79 17.55
N LYS A 15 5.20 5.20 17.47
CA LYS A 15 5.86 4.96 16.19
C LYS A 15 5.07 3.99 15.30
N LYS A 16 4.45 2.94 15.87
CA LYS A 16 3.53 2.05 15.13
C LYS A 16 2.33 2.80 14.57
N LYS A 17 1.77 3.78 15.30
CA LYS A 17 0.67 4.61 14.79
C LYS A 17 1.10 5.50 13.63
N GLU A 18 2.30 6.08 13.70
CA GLU A 18 2.86 6.88 12.62
C GLU A 18 3.06 6.02 11.37
N LEU A 19 3.65 4.84 11.50
CA LEU A 19 3.83 3.89 10.40
C LEU A 19 2.49 3.40 9.84
N THR A 20 1.50 3.11 10.70
CA THR A 20 0.14 2.75 10.27
C THR A 20 -0.47 3.83 9.36
N LYS A 21 -0.30 5.10 9.72
CA LYS A 21 -0.78 6.22 8.90
C LYS A 21 -0.02 6.28 7.57
N ALA A 22 1.30 6.11 7.58
CA ALA A 22 2.12 6.11 6.36
C ALA A 22 1.73 4.97 5.41
N ILE A 23 1.52 3.75 5.93
CA ILE A 23 1.03 2.59 5.17
C ILE A 23 -0.32 2.89 4.53
N ALA A 24 -1.27 3.44 5.30
CA ALA A 24 -2.59 3.79 4.79
C ALA A 24 -2.52 4.84 3.66
N LEU A 25 -1.68 5.87 3.81
CA LEU A 25 -1.45 6.87 2.76
C LEU A 25 -0.83 6.26 1.51
N CYS A 26 0.19 5.42 1.67
CA CYS A 26 0.85 4.74 0.55
C CYS A 26 -0.13 3.85 -0.23
N CYS A 27 -1.04 3.13 0.44
CA CYS A 27 -2.10 2.37 -0.21
C CYS A 27 -3.03 3.26 -1.07
N LEU A 28 -3.35 4.48 -0.60
CA LEU A 28 -4.15 5.43 -1.36
C LEU A 28 -3.39 5.97 -2.59
N ASP A 29 -2.08 6.16 -2.46
CA ASP A 29 -1.23 6.63 -3.57
C ASP A 29 -1.11 5.56 -4.67
N ILE A 30 -0.94 4.29 -4.28
CA ILE A 30 -0.92 3.14 -5.22
C ILE A 30 -2.19 3.09 -6.08
N ASN A 31 -3.35 3.29 -5.47
CA ASN A 31 -4.62 3.29 -6.21
C ASN A 31 -4.88 4.59 -6.99
N SER A 32 -3.97 5.57 -6.96
CA SER A 32 -4.18 6.94 -7.44
C SER A 32 -5.41 7.61 -6.80
N ILE A 33 -5.22 8.33 -5.68
CA ILE A 33 -6.21 9.10 -4.90
C ILE A 33 -7.61 9.18 -5.56
N GLY A 34 -8.50 8.28 -5.14
CA GLY A 34 -9.88 8.24 -5.59
C GLY A 34 -10.48 6.85 -5.40
N ASP A 35 -11.71 6.79 -4.90
CA ASP A 35 -12.45 5.53 -4.73
C ASP A 35 -12.86 4.98 -6.11
N LYS A 36 -11.92 4.36 -6.81
CA LYS A 36 -12.14 3.70 -8.08
C LYS A 36 -12.57 2.25 -7.86
N ARG A 37 -13.64 2.02 -7.10
CA ARG A 37 -14.40 0.76 -7.11
C ARG A 37 -15.03 0.42 -8.49
N ASN A 38 -14.60 1.08 -9.56
CA ASN A 38 -14.92 0.77 -10.94
C ASN A 38 -13.79 -0.08 -11.53
N ARG A 39 -13.80 -1.39 -11.24
CA ARG A 39 -13.19 -2.47 -12.03
C ARG A 39 -11.93 -2.07 -12.83
N GLU A 40 -10.81 -1.77 -12.17
CA GLU A 40 -9.52 -1.61 -12.84
C GLU A 40 -8.92 -3.01 -13.08
N ALA A 41 -9.34 -3.67 -14.17
CA ALA A 41 -8.75 -4.94 -14.57
C ALA A 41 -7.32 -4.71 -15.09
N GLY A 42 -6.37 -5.53 -14.62
CA GLY A 42 -4.98 -5.55 -15.11
C GLY A 42 -4.03 -4.52 -14.47
N LYS A 43 -4.44 -3.80 -13.41
CA LYS A 43 -3.56 -2.93 -12.63
C LYS A 43 -3.56 -3.34 -11.15
N LEU A 44 -2.40 -3.27 -10.51
CA LEU A 44 -2.29 -3.51 -9.06
C LEU A 44 -3.27 -2.61 -8.30
N CYS A 45 -4.06 -3.20 -7.41
CA CYS A 45 -4.91 -2.48 -6.46
C CYS A 45 -4.54 -2.89 -5.03
N VAL A 46 -4.42 -1.92 -4.14
CA VAL A 46 -4.09 -2.14 -2.73
C VAL A 46 -5.12 -1.46 -1.85
N PHE A 47 -5.85 -2.22 -1.04
CA PHE A 47 -6.81 -1.70 -0.09
C PHE A 47 -6.29 -1.88 1.33
N PHE A 48 -6.82 -1.08 2.26
CA PHE A 48 -6.52 -1.26 3.66
C PHE A 48 -7.78 -1.18 4.52
N HIS A 49 -7.75 -1.87 5.65
CA HIS A 49 -8.73 -1.77 6.70
C HIS A 49 -8.04 -1.42 8.01
N LEU A 50 -8.49 -0.33 8.63
CA LEU A 50 -8.09 0.03 9.98
C LEU A 50 -9.12 -0.54 10.95
N SER A 51 -8.68 -1.34 11.92
CA SER A 51 -9.55 -1.90 12.95
C SER A 51 -9.07 -1.53 14.36
N GLY A 52 -10.01 -1.36 15.29
CA GLY A 52 -9.71 -1.12 16.71
C GLY A 52 -9.04 0.23 17.02
N HIS A 53 -8.37 0.30 18.18
CA HIS A 53 -7.51 1.42 18.55
C HIS A 53 -6.40 1.60 17.51
N ILE A 54 -6.10 2.85 17.16
CA ILE A 54 -5.05 3.28 16.22
C ILE A 54 -3.79 2.44 16.44
N GLY A 55 -3.51 1.48 15.54
CA GLY A 55 -2.41 0.53 15.67
C GLY A 55 -2.58 -0.81 14.98
N THR A 56 -3.80 -1.17 14.50
CA THR A 56 -4.01 -2.35 13.64
C THR A 56 -4.39 -1.93 12.23
N ILE A 57 -3.66 -2.48 11.26
CA ILE A 57 -3.91 -2.30 9.82
C ILE A 57 -3.83 -3.64 9.11
N GLU A 58 -4.85 -3.91 8.30
CA GLU A 58 -4.85 -4.99 7.33
C GLU A 58 -4.71 -4.38 5.93
N VAL A 59 -3.76 -4.89 5.15
CA VAL A 59 -3.52 -4.50 3.76
C VAL A 59 -3.88 -5.67 2.86
N TYR A 60 -4.74 -5.43 1.88
CA TYR A 60 -5.20 -6.41 0.90
C TYR A 60 -4.71 -6.03 -0.48
N MET A 61 -4.07 -6.96 -1.17
CA MET A 61 -3.48 -6.72 -2.48
C MET A 61 -4.18 -7.55 -3.56
N PHE A 62 -4.35 -6.93 -4.72
CA PHE A 62 -4.93 -7.51 -5.91
C PHE A 62 -4.01 -7.20 -7.10
N GLU A 63 -3.11 -8.11 -7.43
CA GLU A 63 -2.03 -7.89 -8.41
C GLU A 63 -2.57 -7.63 -9.81
N ASN A 64 -3.66 -8.32 -10.16
CA ASN A 64 -4.28 -8.27 -11.48
C ASN A 64 -5.52 -7.36 -11.52
N GLY A 65 -5.68 -6.51 -10.51
CA GLY A 65 -6.83 -5.64 -10.37
C GLY A 65 -7.95 -6.23 -9.54
N TRP A 66 -8.90 -5.35 -9.21
CA TRP A 66 -9.95 -5.65 -8.26
C TRP A 66 -11.33 -5.82 -8.93
N ASP A 67 -12.04 -6.89 -8.55
CA ASP A 67 -13.48 -7.09 -8.80
C ASP A 67 -14.16 -7.55 -7.49
N ARG A 68 -15.47 -7.31 -7.36
CA ARG A 68 -16.25 -7.56 -6.14
C ARG A 68 -16.21 -9.01 -5.66
N ASN A 69 -15.96 -9.95 -6.58
CA ASN A 69 -15.92 -11.38 -6.31
C ASN A 69 -14.49 -11.96 -6.34
N CYS A 70 -13.46 -11.12 -6.45
CA CYS A 70 -12.08 -11.56 -6.39
C CYS A 70 -11.65 -11.69 -4.92
N GLU A 71 -11.01 -12.82 -4.62
CA GLU A 71 -10.18 -12.91 -3.42
C GLU A 71 -8.90 -12.12 -3.65
N ASN A 72 -8.35 -11.57 -2.57
CA ASN A 72 -7.07 -10.89 -2.64
C ASN A 72 -5.94 -11.90 -2.80
N ASP A 73 -4.89 -11.52 -3.52
CA ASP A 73 -3.71 -12.36 -3.74
C ASP A 73 -2.83 -12.44 -2.48
N MET A 74 -2.79 -11.34 -1.71
CA MET A 74 -2.01 -11.23 -0.48
C MET A 74 -2.74 -10.41 0.58
N THR A 75 -2.62 -10.84 1.84
CA THR A 75 -3.02 -10.06 3.02
C THR A 75 -1.82 -9.87 3.93
N ILE A 76 -1.55 -8.63 4.32
CA ILE A 76 -0.61 -8.29 5.40
C ILE A 76 -1.43 -7.78 6.58
N ARG A 77 -1.27 -8.40 7.75
CA ARG A 77 -1.94 -7.98 8.99
C ARG A 77 -0.89 -7.53 9.99
N LEU A 78 -0.98 -6.27 10.40
CA LEU A 78 -0.11 -5.68 11.41
C LEU A 78 -0.96 -5.23 12.59
N ASP A 79 -0.58 -5.65 13.80
CA ASP A 79 -1.29 -5.32 15.02
C ASP A 79 -0.34 -4.93 16.17
N ASN A 80 -0.90 -4.81 17.38
CA ASN A 80 -0.13 -4.41 18.55
C ASN A 80 0.96 -5.44 18.94
N TYR A 81 0.79 -6.71 18.57
CA TYR A 81 1.74 -7.79 18.83
C TYR A 81 2.81 -7.90 17.74
N SER A 82 2.56 -7.36 16.54
CA SER A 82 3.56 -7.28 15.48
C SER A 82 4.80 -6.49 15.94
N ALA A 83 5.99 -6.89 15.49
CA ALA A 83 7.20 -6.13 15.75
C ALA A 83 7.17 -4.80 15.00
N LEU A 84 7.82 -3.76 15.55
CA LEU A 84 7.92 -2.47 14.87
C LEU A 84 8.54 -2.61 13.46
N SER A 85 9.51 -3.50 13.30
CA SER A 85 10.15 -3.78 12.00
C SER A 85 9.17 -4.28 10.95
N GLU A 86 8.12 -5.03 11.33
CA GLU A 86 7.13 -5.52 10.37
C GLU A 86 6.30 -4.37 9.76
N PHE A 87 6.11 -3.27 10.51
CA PHE A 87 5.50 -2.05 9.97
C PHE A 87 6.44 -1.33 9.00
N GLU A 88 7.74 -1.26 9.33
CA GLU A 88 8.76 -0.66 8.47
C GLU A 88 8.92 -1.46 7.16
N ASP A 89 8.97 -2.78 7.26
CA ASP A 89 9.06 -3.69 6.11
C ASP A 89 7.82 -3.59 5.21
N CYS A 90 6.63 -3.53 5.79
CA CYS A 90 5.38 -3.35 5.02
C CYS A 90 5.37 -2.01 4.27
N LEU A 91 5.79 -0.92 4.92
CA LEU A 91 5.87 0.38 4.25
C LEU A 91 6.88 0.36 3.11
N ASN A 92 8.10 -0.13 3.34
CA ASN A 92 9.13 -0.24 2.30
C ASN A 92 8.67 -1.08 1.11
N PHE A 93 7.95 -2.16 1.37
CA PHE A 93 7.38 -3.01 0.34
C PHE A 93 6.34 -2.27 -0.50
N LEU A 94 5.42 -1.53 0.12
CA LEU A 94 4.41 -0.73 -0.59
C LEU A 94 5.03 0.40 -1.40
N GLU A 95 6.04 1.08 -0.86
CA GLU A 95 6.78 2.12 -1.59
C GLU A 95 7.47 1.56 -2.84
N ALA A 96 8.06 0.37 -2.75
CA ALA A 96 8.65 -0.30 -3.89
C ALA A 96 7.61 -0.63 -4.98
N LEU A 97 6.41 -1.07 -4.58
CA LEU A 97 5.31 -1.32 -5.51
C LEU A 97 4.83 -0.03 -6.19
N LEU A 98 4.70 1.06 -5.43
CA LEU A 98 4.32 2.36 -5.98
C LEU A 98 5.31 2.83 -7.05
N ILE A 99 6.62 2.70 -6.77
CA ILE A 99 7.68 3.06 -7.73
C ILE A 99 7.57 2.21 -9.01
N ASP A 100 7.43 0.89 -8.87
CA ASP A 100 7.28 -0.03 -10.02
C ASP A 100 6.05 0.33 -10.88
N GLN A 101 4.93 0.70 -10.25
CA GLN A 101 3.73 1.11 -10.95
C GLN A 101 3.90 2.45 -11.69
N ILE A 102 4.58 3.43 -11.08
CA ILE A 102 4.91 4.70 -11.72
C ILE A 102 5.80 4.47 -12.95
N MET A 103 6.85 3.64 -12.83
CA MET A 103 7.76 3.34 -13.93
C MET A 103 7.04 2.66 -15.11
N LYS A 104 6.17 1.69 -14.83
CA LYS A 104 5.35 1.01 -15.87
C LYS A 104 4.40 1.97 -16.58
N ASP A 105 3.80 2.91 -15.84
CA ASP A 105 2.92 3.93 -16.42
C ASP A 105 3.70 4.98 -17.24
N GLU A 106 4.98 5.23 -16.96
CA GLU A 106 5.86 6.11 -17.77
C GLU A 106 6.34 5.42 -19.06
N GLU A 107 6.83 4.18 -18.98
CA GLU A 107 7.22 3.40 -20.17
C GLU A 107 6.04 3.22 -21.14
N GLY A 108 4.84 2.96 -20.61
CA GLY A 108 3.62 2.88 -21.41
C GLY A 108 3.27 4.18 -22.14
N LYS A 109 3.59 5.35 -21.55
CA LYS A 109 3.38 6.65 -22.19
C LYS A 109 4.39 6.91 -23.32
N GLU A 110 5.66 6.55 -23.14
CA GLU A 110 6.67 6.69 -24.19
C GLU A 110 6.34 5.84 -25.42
N LEU A 111 5.94 4.58 -25.22
CA LEU A 111 5.50 3.69 -26.30
C LEU A 111 4.27 4.21 -27.07
N CYS A 112 3.31 4.83 -26.39
CA CYS A 112 2.15 5.44 -27.06
C CYS A 112 2.55 6.63 -27.95
N VAL A 113 3.52 7.44 -27.52
CA VAL A 113 4.01 8.58 -28.32
C VAL A 113 4.75 8.11 -29.57
N GLU A 114 5.55 7.05 -29.48
CA GLU A 114 6.26 6.48 -30.63
C GLU A 114 5.31 5.85 -31.67
N LEU A 115 4.25 5.18 -31.22
CA LEU A 115 3.24 4.60 -32.11
C LEU A 115 2.43 5.67 -32.86
N ASP A 116 2.03 6.75 -32.18
CA ASP A 116 1.31 7.85 -32.84
C ASP A 116 2.17 8.58 -33.88
N GLN A 117 3.49 8.68 -33.66
CA GLN A 117 4.43 9.22 -34.64
C GLN A 117 4.65 8.29 -35.84
N ALA A 118 4.60 6.98 -35.65
CA ALA A 118 4.78 6.00 -36.72
C ALA A 118 3.55 5.82 -37.63
N VAL A 119 2.34 6.07 -37.12
CA VAL A 119 1.08 5.97 -37.89
C VAL A 119 0.72 7.27 -38.62
N GLY A 120 1.38 8.39 -38.27
CA GLY A 120 1.18 9.70 -38.87
C GLY A 120 2.10 10.06 -40.06
N ALA A 121 2.91 9.13 -40.57
CA ALA A 121 3.90 9.35 -41.64
C ALA A 121 3.51 8.71 -42.98
#